data_AF-A0A839FDX7-F1
#
_entry.id   AF-A0A839FDX7-F1
#
_cell.length_a   1.000
_cell.length_b   1.000
_cell.length_c   1.000
_cell.angle_alpha   90.00
_cell.angle_beta   90.00
_cell.angle_gamma   90.00
#
_symmetry.space_group_name_H-M   'P 1'
#
loop_
_entity.id
_entity.type
_entity.pdbx_description
1 polymer ?
#
loop_
_entity_poly.entity_id
_entity_poly.type
_entity_poly.pdbx_seq_one_letter_code
_entity_poly.pdbx_strand_id
1 'polypeptide(L)'
;MQRSKLLGSVMGATLAALAIGVAPAPASAGKDPILATGSLSGAFLSARTAERSNDFDSAISFYRQALAYDPKNQELRQSLLLVLLTDGQFKEALPIAEELKSVPEIERFSRLALGIDAMNKKQYQKVDTLMMLSLQSDLDKMITGLVSAWAKAGAGKPNEALAMISKLQGPDGFALFKIYNSALIADMAGQKDKAAAFYQSALDDRPSLAAAPDTYERLVQAYASFKVRNGDKAGAESMIKDASEALSGRMVLAEFGKQLSAAKAVKPLVQTPQQGAAEVLYTLATAINRGGAEAFSKLYLQMSLPLRPEHDATLFQIGDINAKLEQPEKAVEYFKRIPADSAYSRDAEMQIAINLAILKRNDEAITHLNGLLAADPKDIRTYLAIGSIYAQDKNYAKAAETYDKAVAAIEKPERNDWMIFYQRGISYERLKQWDKAEPNFTKALELFPDQPQVQNYLGYSWIDMNVKLEQGLDLIKKAVASRPQDGYIVDSLGWAYYRLGNFKDAVIQLEQAVKLRPEDATINDHLGDAYWRAGRKLEATFQWAHARDSKPEPEDLVKIEAKLKNGLPDEKDPGVAKNGGEAPKAPPAPEPMPPAPVPGNKG
;
A
#
# COMPACT_ATOMS: atom_id res chain seq x y z
N MET A 1 57.03 -47.03 14.91
CA MET A 1 55.57 -47.24 15.04
C MET A 1 54.86 -46.10 14.32
N GLN A 2 53.92 -46.45 13.45
CA GLN A 2 53.03 -45.66 12.58
C GLN A 2 52.40 -44.41 13.25
N ARG A 3 52.04 -43.28 12.63
CA ARG A 3 51.83 -42.74 11.25
C ARG A 3 52.03 -41.20 11.38
N SER A 4 52.59 -40.44 10.45
CA SER A 4 51.85 -39.79 9.34
C SER A 4 52.75 -38.74 8.62
N LYS A 5 53.01 -39.03 7.34
CA LYS A 5 53.28 -38.18 6.15
C LYS A 5 54.08 -36.88 6.24
N LEU A 6 55.26 -36.95 5.61
CA LEU A 6 56.04 -35.88 4.98
C LEU A 6 55.41 -35.36 3.67
N LEU A 7 55.55 -34.05 3.49
CA LEU A 7 56.04 -33.28 2.33
C LEU A 7 55.96 -33.86 0.90
N GLY A 8 55.46 -33.00 0.00
CA GLY A 8 55.83 -32.95 -1.40
C GLY A 8 55.80 -31.49 -1.88
N SER A 9 56.96 -30.84 -1.89
CA SER A 9 57.24 -29.58 -2.59
C SER A 9 57.31 -29.79 -4.11
N VAL A 10 56.89 -28.83 -4.94
CA VAL A 10 57.63 -28.36 -6.13
C VAL A 10 57.12 -26.96 -6.53
N MET A 11 58.08 -26.15 -6.95
CA MET A 11 58.12 -24.74 -7.33
C MET A 11 57.77 -24.51 -8.82
N GLY A 12 57.37 -23.28 -9.17
CA GLY A 12 57.33 -22.75 -10.55
C GLY A 12 55.90 -22.49 -11.06
N ALA A 13 55.55 -21.41 -11.74
CA ALA A 13 56.32 -20.33 -12.34
C ALA A 13 55.42 -19.08 -12.49
N THR A 14 56.11 -17.96 -12.66
CA THR A 14 55.64 -16.63 -13.07
C THR A 14 54.53 -16.60 -14.12
N LEU A 15 53.51 -15.76 -13.88
CA LEU A 15 52.83 -15.00 -14.94
C LEU A 15 52.28 -13.70 -14.36
N ALA A 16 52.92 -12.60 -14.76
CA ALA A 16 52.41 -11.26 -14.62
C ALA A 16 51.14 -11.12 -15.49
N ALA A 17 50.03 -10.77 -14.87
CA ALA A 17 48.82 -10.36 -15.58
C ALA A 17 48.62 -8.86 -15.36
N LEU A 18 48.67 -8.12 -16.47
CA LEU A 18 48.36 -6.71 -16.57
C LEU A 18 46.97 -6.42 -15.97
N ALA A 19 46.92 -5.38 -15.14
CA ALA A 19 45.70 -4.68 -14.82
C ALA A 19 45.14 -3.99 -16.08
N ILE A 20 43.99 -4.45 -16.57
CA ILE A 20 43.09 -3.63 -17.37
C ILE A 20 41.92 -3.31 -16.46
N GLY A 21 41.87 -2.05 -16.01
CA GLY A 21 40.76 -1.51 -15.26
C GLY A 21 39.52 -1.52 -16.14
N VAL A 22 38.56 -2.39 -15.80
CA VAL A 22 37.19 -2.28 -16.26
C VAL A 22 36.42 -1.62 -15.11
N ALA A 23 36.06 -0.36 -15.30
CA ALA A 23 35.10 0.30 -14.41
C ALA A 23 33.81 -0.55 -14.39
N PRO A 24 33.17 -0.78 -13.23
CA PRO A 24 31.88 -1.44 -13.21
C PRO A 24 30.89 -0.52 -13.92
N ALA A 25 30.39 -0.95 -15.08
CA ALA A 25 29.18 -0.39 -15.65
C ALA A 25 28.04 -0.57 -14.64
N PRO A 26 27.09 0.38 -14.55
CA PRO A 26 25.94 0.22 -13.67
C PRO A 26 25.23 -1.07 -14.08
N ALA A 27 25.09 -2.00 -13.14
CA ALA A 27 24.33 -3.22 -13.36
C ALA A 27 22.91 -2.80 -13.77
N SER A 28 22.58 -2.92 -15.06
CA SER A 28 21.19 -3.03 -15.43
C SER A 28 20.67 -4.24 -14.66
N ALA A 29 19.59 -4.09 -13.90
CA ALA A 29 18.84 -5.21 -13.37
C ALA A 29 18.35 -6.05 -14.56
N GLY A 30 19.22 -6.94 -15.04
CA GLY A 30 18.90 -7.90 -16.07
C GLY A 30 18.00 -8.94 -15.43
N LYS A 31 16.82 -9.15 -16.02
CA LYS A 31 15.96 -10.29 -15.65
C LYS A 31 16.84 -11.54 -15.68
N ASP A 32 16.96 -12.24 -14.54
CA ASP A 32 17.70 -13.49 -14.47
C ASP A 32 17.25 -14.41 -15.62
N PRO A 33 18.18 -15.09 -16.32
CA PRO A 33 17.82 -15.93 -17.45
C PRO A 33 16.87 -17.02 -16.97
N ILE A 34 15.68 -17.05 -17.57
CA ILE A 34 14.63 -18.02 -17.20
C ILE A 34 15.18 -19.43 -17.43
N LEU A 35 15.31 -20.18 -16.34
CA LEU A 35 15.87 -21.53 -16.37
C LEU A 35 14.99 -22.45 -17.23
N ALA A 36 15.60 -23.20 -18.13
CA ALA A 36 14.91 -24.24 -18.88
C ALA A 36 14.56 -25.40 -17.93
N THR A 37 13.27 -25.70 -17.80
CA THR A 37 12.81 -26.82 -16.98
C THR A 37 12.96 -28.14 -17.74
N GLY A 38 13.51 -29.16 -17.08
CA GLY A 38 13.79 -30.46 -17.69
C GLY A 38 12.59 -31.40 -17.84
N SER A 39 11.37 -30.98 -17.44
CA SER A 39 10.16 -31.79 -17.53
C SER A 39 8.88 -30.95 -17.51
N LEU A 40 7.77 -31.53 -17.99
CA LEU A 40 6.43 -30.95 -17.91
C LEU A 40 6.04 -30.58 -16.47
N SER A 41 6.21 -31.51 -15.52
CA SER A 41 5.87 -31.29 -14.12
C SER A 41 6.74 -30.21 -13.48
N GLY A 42 8.02 -30.14 -13.85
CA GLY A 42 8.92 -29.07 -13.43
C GLY A 42 8.45 -27.71 -13.93
N ALA A 43 8.16 -27.59 -15.23
CA ALA A 43 7.62 -26.38 -15.84
C ALA A 43 6.33 -25.92 -15.15
N PHE A 44 5.39 -26.84 -14.96
CA PHE A 44 4.10 -26.54 -14.33
C PHE A 44 4.25 -26.09 -12.88
N LEU A 45 5.05 -26.77 -12.06
CA LEU A 45 5.27 -26.38 -10.67
C LEU A 45 5.98 -25.03 -10.57
N SER A 46 6.98 -24.77 -11.42
CA SER A 46 7.63 -23.46 -11.50
C SER A 46 6.63 -22.35 -11.89
N ALA A 47 5.75 -22.62 -12.87
CA ALA A 47 4.71 -21.67 -13.26
C ALA A 47 3.73 -21.36 -12.13
N ARG A 48 3.24 -22.38 -11.41
CA ARG A 48 2.32 -22.20 -10.28
C ARG A 48 2.96 -21.48 -9.10
N THR A 49 4.25 -21.74 -8.83
CA THR A 49 5.00 -21.02 -7.78
C THR A 49 5.15 -19.55 -8.16
N ALA A 50 5.60 -19.26 -9.38
CA ALA A 50 5.74 -17.89 -9.86
C ALA A 50 4.40 -17.13 -9.84
N GLU A 51 3.31 -17.76 -10.29
CA GLU A 51 1.97 -17.20 -10.23
C GLU A 51 1.53 -16.85 -8.79
N ARG A 52 1.77 -17.75 -7.83
CA ARG A 52 1.45 -17.51 -6.40
C ARG A 52 2.29 -16.38 -5.79
N SER A 53 3.52 -16.21 -6.28
CA SER A 53 4.40 -15.10 -5.91
C SER A 53 4.11 -13.82 -6.72
N ASN A 54 3.08 -13.82 -7.57
CA ASN A 54 2.71 -12.73 -8.47
C ASN A 54 3.79 -12.35 -9.51
N ASP A 55 4.81 -13.20 -9.69
CA ASP A 55 5.82 -13.07 -10.75
C ASP A 55 5.24 -13.59 -12.07
N PHE A 56 4.38 -12.77 -12.68
CA PHE A 56 3.65 -13.16 -13.88
C PHE A 56 4.55 -13.29 -15.11
N ASP A 57 5.67 -12.56 -15.19
CA ASP A 57 6.63 -12.70 -16.29
C ASP A 57 7.22 -14.12 -16.31
N SER A 58 7.68 -14.59 -15.15
CA SER A 58 8.20 -15.96 -15.01
C SER A 58 7.09 -16.99 -15.18
N ALA A 59 5.90 -16.76 -14.61
CA ALA A 59 4.78 -17.67 -14.74
C ALA A 59 4.38 -17.89 -16.21
N ILE A 60 4.28 -16.83 -17.01
CA ILE A 60 3.98 -16.90 -18.45
C ILE A 60 5.04 -17.73 -19.17
N SER A 61 6.32 -17.51 -18.88
CA SER A 61 7.41 -18.27 -19.50
C SER A 61 7.35 -19.76 -19.15
N PHE A 62 7.15 -20.10 -17.88
CA PHE A 62 7.06 -21.49 -17.45
C PHE A 62 5.79 -22.19 -17.95
N TYR A 63 4.65 -21.50 -18.05
CA TYR A 63 3.45 -22.05 -18.69
C TYR A 63 3.67 -22.34 -20.17
N ARG A 64 4.41 -21.47 -20.88
CA ARG A 64 4.81 -21.72 -22.27
C ARG A 64 5.73 -22.93 -22.40
N GLN A 65 6.70 -23.07 -21.49
CA GLN A 65 7.55 -24.28 -21.44
C GLN A 65 6.72 -25.54 -21.19
N ALA A 66 5.76 -25.50 -20.25
CA ALA A 66 4.87 -26.63 -19.98
C ALA A 66 4.04 -27.01 -21.22
N LEU A 67 3.49 -26.03 -21.93
CA LEU A 67 2.76 -26.24 -23.18
C LEU A 67 3.66 -26.74 -24.33
N ALA A 68 4.98 -26.52 -24.29
CA ALA A 68 5.88 -27.11 -25.28
C ALA A 68 5.99 -28.64 -25.12
N TYR A 69 5.84 -29.15 -23.90
CA TYR A 69 5.79 -30.60 -23.61
C TYR A 69 4.42 -31.21 -23.88
N ASP A 70 3.34 -30.50 -23.55
CA ASP A 70 1.95 -30.93 -23.83
C ASP A 70 1.15 -29.80 -24.50
N PRO A 71 1.28 -29.63 -25.83
CA PRO A 71 0.62 -28.54 -26.54
C PRO A 71 -0.90 -28.66 -26.56
N LYS A 72 -1.49 -29.80 -26.19
CA LYS A 72 -2.95 -30.02 -26.21
C LYS A 72 -3.57 -29.84 -24.83
N ASN A 73 -2.77 -29.64 -23.78
CA ASN A 73 -3.27 -29.47 -22.43
C ASN A 73 -4.21 -28.25 -22.32
N GLN A 74 -5.47 -28.49 -21.96
CA GLN A 74 -6.45 -27.43 -21.84
C GLN A 74 -6.30 -26.64 -20.54
N GLU A 75 -5.91 -27.29 -19.44
CA GLU A 75 -5.72 -26.64 -18.14
C GLU A 75 -4.55 -25.66 -18.18
N LEU A 76 -3.42 -26.05 -18.79
CA LEU A 76 -2.27 -25.15 -18.94
C LEU A 76 -2.61 -23.91 -19.77
N ARG A 77 -3.42 -24.07 -20.83
CA ARG A 77 -3.92 -22.93 -21.61
C ARG A 77 -4.82 -22.01 -20.78
N GLN A 78 -5.68 -22.58 -19.94
CA GLN A 78 -6.54 -21.80 -19.04
C GLN A 78 -5.70 -20.96 -18.07
N SER A 79 -4.71 -21.57 -17.43
CA SER A 79 -3.80 -20.85 -16.54
C SER A 79 -3.01 -19.77 -17.28
N LEU A 80 -2.46 -20.09 -18.46
CA LEU A 80 -1.75 -19.11 -19.28
C LEU A 80 -2.65 -17.93 -19.69
N LEU A 81 -3.90 -18.19 -20.08
CA LEU A 81 -4.87 -17.14 -20.41
C LEU A 81 -5.07 -16.18 -19.23
N LEU A 82 -5.32 -16.70 -18.03
CA LEU A 82 -5.53 -15.88 -16.84
C LEU A 82 -4.31 -15.02 -16.52
N VAL A 83 -3.11 -15.60 -16.54
CA VAL A 83 -1.89 -14.85 -16.23
C VAL A 83 -1.63 -13.77 -17.29
N LEU A 84 -1.84 -14.07 -18.58
CA LEU A 84 -1.70 -13.06 -19.65
C LEU A 84 -2.67 -11.89 -19.45
N LEU A 85 -3.93 -12.17 -19.10
CA LEU A 85 -4.93 -11.13 -18.84
C LEU A 85 -4.58 -10.31 -17.59
N THR A 86 -4.14 -10.96 -16.50
CA THR A 86 -3.74 -10.28 -15.25
C THR A 86 -2.47 -9.45 -15.38
N ASP A 87 -1.51 -9.89 -16.21
CA ASP A 87 -0.29 -9.13 -16.48
C ASP A 87 -0.54 -7.95 -17.44
N GLY A 88 -1.61 -8.02 -18.25
CA GLY A 88 -1.97 -6.99 -19.23
C GLY A 88 -1.52 -7.30 -20.66
N GLN A 89 -1.04 -8.52 -20.94
CA GLN A 89 -0.67 -9.01 -22.27
C GLN A 89 -1.90 -9.39 -23.10
N PHE A 90 -2.85 -8.45 -23.20
CA PHE A 90 -4.18 -8.67 -23.76
C PHE A 90 -4.16 -9.20 -25.20
N LYS A 91 -3.28 -8.66 -26.06
CA LYS A 91 -3.17 -9.11 -27.46
C LYS A 91 -2.71 -10.58 -27.57
N GLU A 92 -1.82 -11.00 -26.69
CA GLU A 92 -1.31 -12.38 -26.65
C GLU A 92 -2.33 -13.34 -26.04
N ALA A 93 -3.23 -12.85 -25.20
CA ALA A 93 -4.33 -13.61 -24.64
C ALA A 93 -5.43 -13.96 -25.68
N LEU A 94 -5.65 -13.14 -26.72
CA LEU A 94 -6.78 -13.29 -27.65
C LEU A 94 -6.81 -14.64 -28.41
N PRO A 95 -5.70 -15.17 -28.98
CA PRO A 95 -5.74 -16.47 -29.64
C PRO A 95 -6.13 -17.61 -28.69
N ILE A 96 -5.61 -17.58 -27.46
CA ILE A 96 -5.94 -18.58 -26.44
C ILE A 96 -7.39 -18.41 -25.99
N ALA A 97 -7.87 -17.17 -25.87
CA ALA A 97 -9.28 -16.89 -25.56
C ALA A 97 -10.22 -17.44 -26.64
N GLU A 98 -9.86 -17.32 -27.92
CA GLU A 98 -10.64 -17.87 -29.03
C GLU A 98 -10.73 -19.41 -28.97
N GLU A 99 -9.63 -20.09 -28.64
CA GLU A 99 -9.60 -21.55 -28.43
C GLU A 99 -10.47 -21.97 -27.23
N LEU A 100 -10.48 -21.17 -26.16
CA LEU A 100 -11.15 -21.51 -24.89
C LEU A 100 -12.55 -20.92 -24.74
N LYS A 101 -13.12 -20.27 -25.77
CA LYS A 101 -14.42 -19.59 -25.66
C LYS A 101 -15.60 -20.52 -25.40
N SER A 102 -15.46 -21.82 -25.60
CA SER A 102 -16.52 -22.82 -25.36
C SER A 102 -16.24 -23.72 -24.16
N VAL A 103 -15.23 -23.39 -23.35
CA VAL A 103 -14.83 -24.14 -22.16
C VAL A 103 -15.54 -23.55 -20.93
N PRO A 104 -16.53 -24.23 -20.32
CA PRO A 104 -17.39 -23.65 -19.29
C PRO A 104 -16.65 -23.03 -18.09
N GLU A 105 -15.52 -23.61 -17.70
CA GLU A 105 -14.74 -23.19 -16.52
C GLU A 105 -14.07 -21.82 -16.68
N ILE A 106 -13.77 -21.44 -17.93
CA ILE A 106 -12.96 -20.26 -18.26
C ILE A 106 -13.66 -19.30 -19.23
N GLU A 107 -14.77 -19.72 -19.85
CA GLU A 107 -15.39 -18.95 -20.93
C GLU A 107 -15.83 -17.55 -20.51
N ARG A 108 -16.08 -17.32 -19.21
CA ARG A 108 -16.36 -15.99 -18.66
C ARG A 108 -15.25 -14.98 -18.95
N PHE A 109 -13.98 -15.41 -18.89
CA PHE A 109 -12.84 -14.52 -19.16
C PHE A 109 -12.48 -14.49 -20.63
N SER A 110 -12.48 -15.65 -21.29
CA SER A 110 -12.10 -15.72 -22.70
C SER A 110 -13.12 -14.98 -23.58
N ARG A 111 -14.42 -15.19 -23.37
CA ARG A 111 -15.46 -14.48 -24.12
C ARG A 111 -15.52 -13.00 -23.76
N LEU A 112 -15.29 -12.63 -22.50
CA LEU A 112 -15.20 -11.22 -22.12
C LEU A 112 -14.03 -10.53 -22.82
N ALA A 113 -12.84 -11.15 -22.85
CA ALA A 113 -11.68 -10.62 -23.58
C ALA A 113 -11.98 -10.45 -25.08
N LEU A 114 -12.59 -11.46 -25.73
CA LEU A 114 -13.02 -11.36 -27.13
C LEU A 114 -14.09 -10.27 -27.33
N GLY A 115 -15.02 -10.14 -26.39
CA GLY A 115 -16.05 -9.11 -26.40
C GLY A 115 -15.47 -7.71 -26.29
N ILE A 116 -14.46 -7.53 -25.45
CA ILE A 116 -13.69 -6.28 -25.31
C ILE A 116 -12.94 -5.95 -26.59
N ASP A 117 -12.29 -6.92 -27.24
CA ASP A 117 -11.66 -6.72 -28.54
C ASP A 117 -12.69 -6.30 -29.62
N ALA A 118 -13.85 -6.96 -29.65
CA ALA A 118 -14.95 -6.58 -30.54
C ALA A 118 -15.47 -5.16 -30.24
N MET A 119 -15.62 -4.81 -28.97
CA MET A 119 -16.03 -3.49 -28.48
C MET A 119 -15.04 -2.41 -28.93
N ASN A 120 -13.73 -2.67 -28.80
CA ASN A 120 -12.65 -1.79 -29.23
C ASN A 120 -12.66 -1.60 -30.77
N LYS A 121 -12.90 -2.68 -31.51
CA LYS A 121 -13.07 -2.66 -32.99
C LYS A 121 -14.42 -2.12 -33.46
N LYS A 122 -15.27 -1.61 -32.56
CA LYS A 122 -16.64 -1.10 -32.85
C LYS A 122 -17.57 -2.15 -33.48
N GLN A 123 -17.29 -3.44 -33.28
CA GLN A 123 -18.09 -4.56 -33.76
C GLN A 123 -19.22 -4.87 -32.77
N TYR A 124 -20.05 -3.87 -32.46
CA TYR A 124 -21.03 -3.93 -31.38
C TYR A 124 -22.02 -5.10 -31.50
N GLN A 125 -22.37 -5.50 -32.73
CA GLN A 125 -23.28 -6.63 -32.97
C GLN A 125 -22.70 -7.98 -32.51
N LYS A 126 -21.37 -8.14 -32.50
CA LYS A 126 -20.72 -9.37 -32.05
C LYS A 126 -20.68 -9.49 -30.53
N VAL A 127 -20.77 -8.37 -29.81
CA VAL A 127 -20.63 -8.34 -28.35
C VAL A 127 -21.73 -9.16 -27.69
N ASP A 128 -22.99 -9.01 -28.10
CA ASP A 128 -24.11 -9.77 -27.51
C ASP A 128 -23.87 -11.28 -27.57
N THR A 129 -23.38 -11.80 -28.70
CA THR A 129 -23.12 -13.24 -28.87
C THR A 129 -21.98 -13.72 -27.98
N LEU A 130 -20.94 -12.90 -27.81
CA LEU A 130 -19.81 -13.21 -26.94
C LEU A 130 -20.23 -13.15 -25.46
N MET A 131 -21.20 -12.32 -25.09
CA MET A 131 -21.65 -12.14 -23.71
C MET A 131 -22.62 -13.22 -23.21
N MET A 132 -22.99 -14.19 -24.06
CA MET A 132 -23.81 -15.35 -23.68
C MET A 132 -22.95 -16.45 -23.05
N LEU A 133 -22.83 -16.48 -21.73
CA LEU A 133 -22.09 -17.55 -21.03
C LEU A 133 -23.04 -18.69 -20.62
N SER A 134 -22.53 -19.92 -20.60
CA SER A 134 -23.24 -21.13 -20.14
C SER A 134 -23.37 -21.18 -18.61
N LEU A 135 -22.35 -20.73 -17.90
CA LEU A 135 -22.33 -20.60 -16.44
C LEU A 135 -22.11 -19.13 -16.08
N GLN A 136 -22.99 -18.57 -15.26
CA GLN A 136 -22.93 -17.17 -14.85
C GLN A 136 -23.22 -17.02 -13.36
N SER A 137 -22.24 -16.49 -12.62
CA SER A 137 -22.51 -15.86 -11.34
C SER A 137 -23.29 -14.57 -11.53
N ASP A 138 -23.82 -14.00 -10.43
CA ASP A 138 -24.50 -12.71 -10.52
C ASP A 138 -23.55 -11.59 -10.94
N LEU A 139 -22.28 -11.66 -10.53
CA LEU A 139 -21.26 -10.73 -11.01
C LEU A 139 -21.04 -10.86 -12.52
N ASP A 140 -20.96 -12.10 -13.05
CA ASP A 140 -20.78 -12.32 -14.48
C ASP A 140 -21.94 -11.70 -15.27
N LYS A 141 -23.19 -11.95 -14.84
CA LYS A 141 -24.39 -11.35 -15.44
C LYS A 141 -24.33 -9.83 -15.45
N MET A 142 -23.83 -9.23 -14.37
CA MET A 142 -23.67 -7.78 -14.26
C MET A 142 -22.65 -7.25 -15.26
N ILE A 143 -21.44 -7.84 -15.29
CA ILE A 143 -20.37 -7.41 -16.20
C ILE A 143 -20.84 -7.56 -17.65
N THR A 144 -21.29 -8.76 -18.02
CA THR A 144 -21.68 -9.05 -19.40
C THR A 144 -22.89 -8.23 -19.82
N GLY A 145 -23.87 -8.05 -18.93
CA GLY A 145 -25.08 -7.26 -19.17
C GLY A 145 -24.79 -5.77 -19.39
N LEU A 146 -23.95 -5.16 -18.54
CA LEU A 146 -23.59 -3.75 -18.68
C LEU A 146 -22.71 -3.48 -19.91
N VAL A 147 -21.74 -4.36 -20.20
CA VAL A 147 -20.93 -4.27 -21.42
C VAL A 147 -21.81 -4.42 -22.67
N SER A 148 -22.79 -5.32 -22.66
CA SER A 148 -23.75 -5.48 -23.76
C SER A 148 -24.63 -4.24 -23.92
N ALA A 149 -25.07 -3.61 -22.81
CA ALA A 149 -25.82 -2.36 -22.86
C ALA A 149 -24.98 -1.23 -23.50
N TRP A 150 -23.69 -1.12 -23.17
CA TRP A 150 -22.79 -0.18 -23.85
C TRP A 150 -22.60 -0.50 -25.34
N ALA A 151 -22.55 -1.78 -25.73
CA ALA A 151 -22.56 -2.17 -27.13
C ALA A 151 -23.85 -1.73 -27.85
N LYS A 152 -25.03 -1.88 -27.21
CA LYS A 152 -26.31 -1.36 -27.74
C LYS A 152 -26.29 0.15 -27.90
N ALA A 153 -25.79 0.88 -26.90
CA ALA A 153 -25.63 2.33 -26.99
C ALA A 153 -24.70 2.70 -28.16
N GLY A 154 -23.58 1.99 -28.35
CA GLY A 154 -22.68 2.17 -29.48
C GLY A 154 -23.29 1.85 -30.84
N ALA A 155 -24.24 0.92 -30.90
CA ALA A 155 -25.04 0.63 -32.09
C ALA A 155 -26.15 1.67 -32.36
N GLY A 156 -26.14 2.82 -31.66
CA GLY A 156 -27.12 3.90 -31.83
C GLY A 156 -28.45 3.65 -31.13
N LYS A 157 -28.50 2.73 -30.16
CA LYS A 157 -29.73 2.29 -29.47
C LYS A 157 -29.69 2.53 -27.95
N PRO A 158 -29.49 3.77 -27.48
CA PRO A 158 -29.35 4.06 -26.05
C PRO A 158 -30.61 3.73 -25.23
N ASN A 159 -31.81 3.87 -25.79
CA ASN A 159 -33.04 3.51 -25.07
C ASN A 159 -33.19 1.99 -24.89
N GLU A 160 -32.75 1.18 -25.87
CA GLU A 160 -32.71 -0.28 -25.71
C GLU A 160 -31.67 -0.68 -24.66
N ALA A 161 -30.52 0.03 -24.61
CA ALA A 161 -29.51 -0.17 -23.58
C ALA A 161 -30.06 0.11 -22.17
N LEU A 162 -30.74 1.25 -21.97
CA LEU A 162 -31.35 1.59 -20.67
C LEU A 162 -32.43 0.57 -20.25
N ALA A 163 -33.25 0.10 -21.21
CA ALA A 163 -34.25 -0.93 -20.95
C ALA A 163 -33.62 -2.31 -20.66
N MET A 164 -32.44 -2.60 -21.20
CA MET A 164 -31.67 -3.80 -20.86
C MET A 164 -31.14 -3.70 -19.44
N ILE A 165 -30.54 -2.57 -19.05
CA ILE A 165 -30.00 -2.37 -17.70
C ILE A 165 -31.10 -2.47 -16.64
N SER A 166 -32.28 -1.89 -16.87
CA SER A 166 -33.37 -1.95 -15.88
C SER A 166 -33.79 -3.38 -15.54
N LYS A 167 -33.68 -4.31 -16.49
CA LYS A 167 -34.01 -5.73 -16.33
C LYS A 167 -32.93 -6.57 -15.66
N LEU A 168 -31.70 -6.05 -15.51
CA LEU A 168 -30.64 -6.78 -14.81
C LEU A 168 -31.03 -6.99 -13.35
N GLN A 169 -30.84 -8.22 -12.85
CA GLN A 169 -31.11 -8.58 -11.46
C GLN A 169 -29.79 -8.87 -10.72
N GLY A 170 -29.80 -8.76 -9.40
CA GLY A 170 -28.68 -9.14 -8.53
C GLY A 170 -28.85 -8.60 -7.11
N PRO A 171 -27.84 -8.80 -6.24
CA PRO A 171 -27.86 -8.34 -4.85
C PRO A 171 -28.03 -6.83 -4.70
N ASP A 172 -28.45 -6.35 -3.52
CA ASP A 172 -28.83 -4.94 -3.30
C ASP A 172 -27.75 -3.92 -3.73
N GLY A 173 -26.46 -4.19 -3.47
CA GLY A 173 -25.35 -3.33 -3.88
C GLY A 173 -25.16 -3.18 -5.41
N PHE A 174 -25.86 -3.99 -6.21
CA PHE A 174 -25.79 -3.92 -7.68
C PHE A 174 -26.58 -2.75 -8.26
N ALA A 175 -27.55 -2.22 -7.51
CA ALA A 175 -28.38 -1.10 -7.96
C ALA A 175 -27.51 0.11 -8.34
N LEU A 176 -26.49 0.43 -7.53
CA LEU A 176 -25.56 1.53 -7.78
C LEU A 176 -24.91 1.44 -9.16
N PHE A 177 -24.33 0.29 -9.52
CA PHE A 177 -23.64 0.12 -10.82
C PHE A 177 -24.60 0.25 -12.01
N LYS A 178 -25.82 -0.29 -11.87
CA LYS A 178 -26.87 -0.18 -12.90
C LYS A 178 -27.30 1.28 -13.11
N ILE A 179 -27.60 1.99 -12.03
CA ILE A 179 -28.09 3.36 -12.07
C ILE A 179 -26.99 4.28 -12.59
N TYR A 180 -25.75 4.11 -12.10
CA TYR A 180 -24.61 4.89 -12.55
C TYR A 180 -24.35 4.72 -14.07
N ASN A 181 -24.34 3.48 -14.57
CA ASN A 181 -24.18 3.25 -16.02
C ASN A 181 -25.38 3.77 -16.83
N SER A 182 -26.59 3.72 -16.27
CA SER A 182 -27.77 4.33 -16.91
C SER A 182 -27.63 5.85 -17.02
N ALA A 183 -27.06 6.51 -16.00
CA ALA A 183 -26.76 7.94 -16.03
C ALA A 183 -25.73 8.27 -17.12
N LEU A 184 -24.63 7.52 -17.19
CA LEU A 184 -23.57 7.71 -18.19
C LEU A 184 -24.08 7.51 -19.62
N ILE A 185 -24.88 6.47 -19.87
CA ILE A 185 -25.48 6.22 -21.20
C ILE A 185 -26.45 7.34 -21.58
N ALA A 186 -27.32 7.76 -20.65
CA ALA A 186 -28.26 8.85 -20.89
C ALA A 186 -27.53 10.17 -21.18
N ASP A 187 -26.47 10.46 -20.44
CA ASP A 187 -25.64 11.65 -20.61
C ASP A 187 -24.92 11.64 -21.98
N MET A 188 -24.26 10.54 -22.34
CA MET A 188 -23.62 10.37 -23.65
C MET A 188 -24.63 10.50 -24.80
N ALA A 189 -25.86 10.03 -24.60
CA ALA A 189 -26.94 10.13 -25.59
C ALA A 189 -27.62 11.52 -25.63
N GLY A 190 -27.20 12.48 -24.80
CA GLY A 190 -27.80 13.81 -24.73
C GLY A 190 -29.18 13.86 -24.05
N GLN A 191 -29.59 12.80 -23.36
CA GLN A 191 -30.88 12.69 -22.68
C GLN A 191 -30.82 13.36 -21.30
N LYS A 192 -30.74 14.69 -21.28
CA LYS A 192 -30.43 15.50 -20.08
C LYS A 192 -31.28 15.18 -18.86
N ASP A 193 -32.61 15.13 -19.00
CA ASP A 193 -33.51 14.93 -17.86
C ASP A 193 -33.36 13.54 -17.23
N LYS A 194 -33.20 12.51 -18.08
CA LYS A 194 -32.94 11.15 -17.61
C LYS A 194 -31.57 11.02 -16.96
N ALA A 195 -30.54 11.63 -17.55
CA ALA A 195 -29.20 11.62 -16.99
C ALA A 195 -29.18 12.25 -15.59
N ALA A 196 -29.80 13.42 -15.42
CA ALA A 196 -29.93 14.10 -14.14
C ALA A 196 -30.66 13.22 -13.10
N ALA A 197 -31.78 12.60 -13.48
CA ALA A 197 -32.54 11.72 -12.60
C ALA A 197 -31.74 10.49 -12.16
N PHE A 198 -31.01 9.83 -13.07
CA PHE A 198 -30.18 8.69 -12.72
C PHE A 198 -28.97 9.09 -11.85
N TYR A 199 -28.29 10.19 -12.17
CA TYR A 199 -27.19 10.67 -11.33
C TYR A 199 -27.66 10.99 -9.90
N GLN A 200 -28.79 11.67 -9.76
CA GLN A 200 -29.36 11.96 -8.45
C GLN A 200 -29.73 10.68 -7.70
N SER A 201 -30.41 9.75 -8.37
CA SER A 201 -30.79 8.45 -7.78
C SER A 201 -29.59 7.63 -7.31
N ALA A 202 -28.46 7.69 -8.02
CA ALA A 202 -27.22 7.02 -7.59
C ALA A 202 -26.60 7.71 -6.36
N LEU A 203 -26.71 9.03 -6.26
CA LEU A 203 -26.17 9.81 -5.15
C LEU A 203 -26.97 9.63 -3.84
N ASP A 204 -28.26 9.32 -3.97
CA ASP A 204 -29.17 9.12 -2.83
C ASP A 204 -28.96 7.76 -2.13
N ASP A 205 -28.34 6.78 -2.80
CA ASP A 205 -28.02 5.45 -2.24
C ASP A 205 -26.73 5.47 -1.38
N ARG A 206 -26.80 6.18 -0.25
CA ARG A 206 -25.67 6.37 0.67
C ARG A 206 -25.04 5.06 1.18
N PRO A 207 -25.81 4.01 1.53
CA PRO A 207 -25.22 2.74 1.96
C PRO A 207 -24.34 2.08 0.88
N SER A 208 -24.79 2.06 -0.38
CA SER A 208 -24.00 1.47 -1.47
C SER A 208 -22.74 2.30 -1.77
N LEU A 209 -22.82 3.62 -1.67
CA LEU A 209 -21.66 4.51 -1.86
C LEU A 209 -20.59 4.31 -0.78
N ALA A 210 -20.99 4.14 0.48
CA ALA A 210 -20.06 3.79 1.55
C ALA A 210 -19.39 2.42 1.32
N ALA A 211 -20.10 1.48 0.69
CA ALA A 211 -19.56 0.18 0.32
C ALA A 211 -18.69 0.21 -0.95
N ALA A 212 -18.69 1.28 -1.74
CA ALA A 212 -17.95 1.39 -3.00
C ALA A 212 -17.36 2.80 -3.19
N PRO A 213 -16.37 3.21 -2.37
CA PRO A 213 -15.85 4.58 -2.37
C PRO A 213 -15.25 5.02 -3.71
N ASP A 214 -14.60 4.10 -4.44
CA ASP A 214 -14.08 4.40 -5.78
C ASP A 214 -15.19 4.66 -6.79
N THR A 215 -16.31 3.94 -6.70
CA THR A 215 -17.48 4.20 -7.55
C THR A 215 -18.14 5.52 -7.16
N TYR A 216 -18.17 5.86 -5.88
CA TYR A 216 -18.67 7.17 -5.42
C TYR A 216 -17.84 8.33 -5.99
N GLU A 217 -16.51 8.23 -5.95
CA GLU A 217 -15.60 9.22 -6.54
C GLU A 217 -15.89 9.44 -8.03
N ARG A 218 -16.04 8.35 -8.80
CA ARG A 218 -16.38 8.40 -10.23
C ARG A 218 -17.76 8.97 -10.51
N LEU A 219 -18.75 8.62 -9.69
CA LEU A 219 -20.10 9.19 -9.77
C LEU A 219 -20.07 10.71 -9.59
N VAL A 220 -19.34 11.20 -8.59
CA VAL A 220 -19.20 12.64 -8.32
C VAL A 220 -18.50 13.34 -9.47
N GLN A 221 -17.40 12.79 -9.99
CA GLN A 221 -16.71 13.35 -11.15
C GLN A 221 -17.63 13.45 -12.38
N ALA A 222 -18.39 12.39 -12.68
CA ALA A 222 -19.33 12.37 -13.79
C ALA A 222 -20.47 13.38 -13.61
N TYR A 223 -21.11 13.38 -12.44
CA TYR A 223 -22.27 14.23 -12.17
C TYR A 223 -21.88 15.70 -12.06
N ALA A 224 -20.73 16.03 -11.47
CA ALA A 224 -20.23 17.40 -11.40
C ALA A 224 -19.93 17.92 -12.82
N SER A 225 -19.28 17.09 -13.65
CA SER A 225 -19.04 17.43 -15.05
C SER A 225 -20.34 17.66 -15.82
N PHE A 226 -21.36 16.85 -15.56
CA PHE A 226 -22.70 17.02 -16.13
C PHE A 226 -23.36 18.32 -15.67
N LYS A 227 -23.32 18.64 -14.37
CA LYS A 227 -23.89 19.86 -13.80
C LYS A 227 -23.27 21.12 -14.40
N VAL A 228 -21.94 21.20 -14.49
CA VAL A 228 -21.24 22.35 -15.09
C VAL A 228 -21.62 22.52 -16.56
N ARG A 229 -21.64 21.44 -17.35
CA ARG A 229 -22.06 21.51 -18.77
C ARG A 229 -23.52 21.91 -18.95
N ASN A 230 -24.36 21.82 -17.92
CA ASN A 230 -25.76 22.23 -17.93
C ASN A 230 -26.03 23.50 -17.10
N GLY A 231 -25.00 24.26 -16.74
CA GLY A 231 -25.13 25.60 -16.12
C GLY A 231 -25.18 25.61 -14.59
N ASP A 232 -25.10 24.46 -13.92
CA ASP A 232 -25.12 24.35 -12.45
C ASP A 232 -23.70 24.22 -11.88
N LYS A 233 -22.87 25.26 -12.03
CA LYS A 233 -21.50 25.25 -11.51
C LYS A 233 -21.47 25.23 -9.98
N ALA A 234 -22.32 26.02 -9.33
CA ALA A 234 -22.39 26.10 -7.88
C ALA A 234 -22.79 24.76 -7.24
N GLY A 235 -23.78 24.06 -7.82
CA GLY A 235 -24.16 22.73 -7.34
C GLY A 235 -23.08 21.67 -7.57
N ALA A 236 -22.30 21.78 -8.64
CA ALA A 236 -21.15 20.90 -8.87
C ALA A 236 -20.05 21.12 -7.80
N GLU A 237 -19.71 22.37 -7.51
CA GLU A 237 -18.69 22.72 -6.50
C GLU A 237 -19.11 22.29 -5.09
N SER A 238 -20.38 22.49 -4.71
CA SER A 238 -20.92 22.01 -3.42
C SER A 238 -20.83 20.49 -3.30
N MET A 239 -21.24 19.76 -4.34
CA MET A 239 -21.21 18.30 -4.32
C MET A 239 -19.79 17.72 -4.22
N ILE A 240 -18.83 18.32 -4.93
CA ILE A 240 -17.42 17.90 -4.84
C ILE A 240 -16.90 18.14 -3.43
N LYS A 241 -17.23 19.27 -2.81
CA LYS A 241 -16.84 19.58 -1.44
C LYS A 241 -17.39 18.54 -0.46
N ASP A 242 -18.71 18.29 -0.50
CA ASP A 242 -19.37 17.32 0.39
C ASP A 242 -18.78 15.92 0.23
N ALA A 243 -18.51 15.50 -1.02
CA ALA A 243 -17.90 14.21 -1.31
C ALA A 243 -16.43 14.13 -0.86
N SER A 244 -15.67 15.23 -0.96
CA SER A 244 -14.29 15.29 -0.48
C SER A 244 -14.20 15.17 1.04
N GLU A 245 -15.18 15.73 1.76
CA GLU A 245 -15.30 15.58 3.21
C GLU A 245 -15.67 14.12 3.58
N ALA A 246 -16.62 13.52 2.85
CA ALA A 246 -17.05 12.14 3.07
C ALA A 246 -15.95 11.10 2.74
N LEU A 247 -15.18 11.32 1.67
CA LEU A 247 -14.05 10.49 1.24
C LEU A 247 -12.71 10.99 1.80
N SER A 248 -12.75 11.53 3.02
CA SER A 248 -11.61 12.01 3.80
C SER A 248 -10.30 11.26 3.50
N GLY A 249 -9.25 12.00 3.14
CA GLY A 249 -7.93 11.45 2.82
C GLY A 249 -7.66 11.22 1.33
N ARG A 250 -8.68 11.34 0.46
CA ARG A 250 -8.52 11.28 -1.01
C ARG A 250 -8.40 12.68 -1.61
N MET A 251 -7.29 12.96 -2.28
CA MET A 251 -7.03 14.28 -2.87
C MET A 251 -7.62 14.43 -4.27
N VAL A 252 -7.95 13.32 -4.92
CA VAL A 252 -8.46 13.27 -6.30
C VAL A 252 -9.67 14.18 -6.49
N LEU A 253 -10.66 14.17 -5.59
CA LEU A 253 -11.84 15.04 -5.73
C LEU A 253 -11.51 16.53 -5.52
N ALA A 254 -10.59 16.85 -4.61
CA ALA A 254 -10.15 18.22 -4.40
C ALA A 254 -9.40 18.76 -5.63
N GLU A 255 -8.48 17.98 -6.20
CA GLU A 255 -7.77 18.34 -7.42
C GLU A 255 -8.71 18.41 -8.63
N PHE A 256 -9.63 17.45 -8.75
CA PHE A 256 -10.67 17.49 -9.77
C PHE A 256 -11.55 18.76 -9.66
N GLY A 257 -11.92 19.16 -8.44
CA GLY A 257 -12.64 20.41 -8.20
C GLY A 257 -11.89 21.64 -8.68
N LYS A 258 -10.59 21.76 -8.37
CA LYS A 258 -9.73 22.84 -8.88
C LYS A 258 -9.69 22.88 -10.41
N GLN A 259 -9.50 21.71 -11.03
CA GLN A 259 -9.48 21.57 -12.48
C GLN A 259 -10.82 21.96 -13.11
N LEU A 260 -11.93 21.50 -12.53
CA LEU A 260 -13.28 21.78 -12.99
C LEU A 260 -13.60 23.28 -12.90
N SER A 261 -13.23 23.94 -11.80
CA SER A 261 -13.47 25.38 -11.61
C SER A 261 -12.63 26.24 -12.56
N ALA A 262 -11.43 25.79 -12.94
CA ALA A 262 -10.52 26.47 -13.87
C ALA A 262 -10.78 26.15 -15.35
N ALA A 263 -11.54 25.09 -15.65
CA ALA A 263 -11.76 24.64 -17.01
C ALA A 263 -12.58 25.64 -17.84
N LYS A 264 -12.07 26.01 -19.02
CA LYS A 264 -12.82 26.80 -20.02
C LYS A 264 -13.99 26.01 -20.62
N ALA A 265 -13.81 24.70 -20.74
CA ALA A 265 -14.81 23.77 -21.25
C ALA A 265 -14.66 22.44 -20.52
N VAL A 266 -15.77 21.91 -20.03
CA VAL A 266 -15.83 20.63 -19.33
C VAL A 266 -16.32 19.56 -20.30
N LYS A 267 -15.67 18.40 -20.31
CA LYS A 267 -16.07 17.23 -21.11
C LYS A 267 -16.84 16.22 -20.23
N PRO A 268 -17.73 15.40 -20.80
CA PRO A 268 -18.25 14.24 -20.10
C PRO A 268 -17.11 13.30 -19.68
N LEU A 269 -17.27 12.64 -18.53
CA LEU A 269 -16.31 11.63 -18.04
C LEU A 269 -16.18 10.44 -19.01
N VAL A 270 -17.32 10.06 -19.62
CA VAL A 270 -17.44 9.03 -20.67
C VAL A 270 -18.00 9.68 -21.93
N GLN A 271 -17.22 9.62 -23.02
CA GLN A 271 -17.54 10.21 -24.31
C GLN A 271 -17.85 9.16 -25.39
N THR A 272 -17.47 7.90 -25.16
CA THR A 272 -17.68 6.82 -26.13
C THR A 272 -18.19 5.55 -25.45
N PRO A 273 -18.85 4.65 -26.21
CA PRO A 273 -19.26 3.35 -25.70
C PRO A 273 -18.10 2.50 -25.16
N GLN A 274 -16.90 2.62 -25.76
CA GLN A 274 -15.69 1.95 -25.29
C GLN A 274 -15.29 2.45 -23.91
N GLN A 275 -15.29 3.76 -23.70
CA GLN A 275 -15.00 4.35 -22.39
C GLN A 275 -16.04 3.94 -21.34
N GLY A 276 -17.31 3.83 -21.74
CA GLY A 276 -18.37 3.33 -20.86
C GLY A 276 -18.19 1.87 -20.45
N ALA A 277 -17.87 1.01 -21.42
CA ALA A 277 -17.54 -0.39 -21.13
C ALA A 277 -16.25 -0.53 -20.27
N ALA A 278 -15.27 0.35 -20.45
CA ALA A 278 -14.10 0.43 -19.57
C ALA A 278 -14.49 0.83 -18.14
N GLU A 279 -15.41 1.78 -17.99
CA GLU A 279 -15.91 2.25 -16.69
C GLU A 279 -16.66 1.14 -15.91
N VAL A 280 -17.39 0.26 -16.62
CA VAL A 280 -17.99 -0.95 -16.02
C VAL A 280 -16.91 -1.84 -15.40
N LEU A 281 -15.87 -2.15 -16.17
CA LEU A 281 -14.78 -3.01 -15.71
C LEU A 281 -14.04 -2.37 -14.54
N TYR A 282 -13.77 -1.06 -14.60
CA TYR A 282 -13.13 -0.31 -13.52
C TYR A 282 -13.94 -0.37 -12.21
N THR A 283 -15.20 0.10 -12.25
CA THR A 283 -16.02 0.23 -11.04
C THR A 283 -16.28 -1.11 -10.36
N LEU A 284 -16.58 -2.17 -11.14
CA LEU A 284 -16.78 -3.51 -10.61
C LEU A 284 -15.47 -4.12 -10.08
N ALA A 285 -14.35 -3.93 -10.77
CA ALA A 285 -13.05 -4.42 -10.31
C ALA A 285 -12.66 -3.81 -8.95
N THR A 286 -12.87 -2.50 -8.77
CA THR A 286 -12.56 -1.83 -7.51
C THR A 286 -13.49 -2.26 -6.37
N ALA A 287 -14.75 -2.57 -6.67
CA ALA A 287 -15.70 -3.04 -5.67
C ALA A 287 -15.38 -4.44 -5.12
N ILE A 288 -14.73 -5.29 -5.93
CA ILE A 288 -14.33 -6.65 -5.56
C ILE A 288 -12.95 -6.68 -4.88
N ASN A 289 -12.19 -5.57 -4.90
CA ASN A 289 -10.83 -5.49 -4.37
C ASN A 289 -10.80 -5.47 -2.82
N ARG A 290 -11.35 -6.52 -2.19
CA ARG A 290 -11.44 -6.70 -0.74
C ARG A 290 -11.00 -8.12 -0.37
N GLY A 291 -10.05 -8.24 0.57
CA GLY A 291 -9.73 -9.49 1.25
C GLY A 291 -9.05 -10.57 0.40
N GLY A 292 -8.02 -10.24 -0.39
CA GLY A 292 -7.24 -11.25 -1.12
C GLY A 292 -7.65 -11.47 -2.58
N ALA A 293 -8.51 -10.62 -3.13
CA ALA A 293 -9.01 -10.70 -4.51
C ALA A 293 -8.24 -9.77 -5.49
N GLU A 294 -7.03 -9.32 -5.13
CA GLU A 294 -6.25 -8.33 -5.87
C GLU A 294 -5.94 -8.78 -7.30
N ALA A 295 -5.59 -10.06 -7.50
CA ALA A 295 -5.31 -10.61 -8.82
C ALA A 295 -6.55 -10.58 -9.73
N PHE A 296 -7.74 -10.85 -9.18
CA PHE A 296 -9.00 -10.81 -9.93
C PHE A 296 -9.40 -9.38 -10.25
N SER A 297 -9.24 -8.45 -9.31
CA SER A 297 -9.44 -7.01 -9.56
C SER A 297 -8.51 -6.51 -10.67
N LYS A 298 -7.20 -6.82 -10.57
CA LYS A 298 -6.20 -6.47 -11.59
C LYS A 298 -6.56 -7.01 -12.96
N LEU A 299 -7.06 -8.25 -13.07
CA LEU A 299 -7.48 -8.85 -14.34
C LEU A 299 -8.55 -8.01 -15.06
N TYR A 300 -9.60 -7.55 -14.37
CA TYR A 300 -10.62 -6.70 -15.01
C TYR A 300 -10.13 -5.29 -15.30
N LEU A 301 -9.30 -4.71 -14.43
CA LEU A 301 -8.66 -3.42 -14.68
C LEU A 301 -7.78 -3.47 -15.94
N GLN A 302 -6.97 -4.52 -16.09
CA GLN A 302 -6.15 -4.73 -17.28
C GLN A 302 -6.99 -4.89 -18.55
N MET A 303 -8.08 -5.65 -18.47
CA MET A 303 -9.03 -5.79 -19.56
C MET A 303 -9.76 -4.48 -19.91
N SER A 304 -9.80 -3.48 -19.03
CA SER A 304 -10.37 -2.16 -19.35
C SER A 304 -9.44 -1.27 -20.18
N LEU A 305 -8.11 -1.42 -20.05
CA LEU A 305 -7.13 -0.57 -20.73
C LEU A 305 -7.18 -0.65 -22.26
N PRO A 306 -7.44 -1.80 -22.93
CA PRO A 306 -7.66 -1.84 -24.37
C PRO A 306 -8.78 -0.90 -24.87
N LEU A 307 -9.76 -0.58 -24.02
CA LEU A 307 -10.87 0.33 -24.35
C LEU A 307 -10.57 1.79 -23.99
N ARG A 308 -9.69 2.02 -23.00
CA ARG A 308 -9.29 3.35 -22.52
C ARG A 308 -7.84 3.32 -21.98
N PRO A 309 -6.81 3.39 -22.86
CA PRO A 309 -5.41 3.15 -22.46
C PRO A 309 -4.83 4.16 -21.46
N GLU A 310 -5.33 5.39 -21.52
CA GLU A 310 -4.94 6.54 -20.68
C GLU A 310 -5.96 6.76 -19.55
N HIS A 311 -6.65 5.72 -19.10
CA HIS A 311 -7.61 5.85 -18.00
C HIS A 311 -6.86 6.00 -16.67
N ASP A 312 -6.64 7.24 -16.26
CA ASP A 312 -5.98 7.62 -15.01
C ASP A 312 -6.43 6.82 -13.78
N ALA A 313 -7.72 6.70 -13.54
CA ALA A 313 -8.27 5.95 -12.40
C ALA A 313 -7.87 4.46 -12.45
N THR A 314 -7.93 3.83 -13.63
CA THR A 314 -7.49 2.43 -13.81
C THR A 314 -5.99 2.28 -13.65
N LEU A 315 -5.19 3.18 -14.24
CA LEU A 315 -3.74 3.15 -14.12
C LEU A 315 -3.31 3.29 -12.65
N PHE A 316 -3.95 4.20 -11.92
CA PHE A 316 -3.71 4.39 -10.49
C PHE A 316 -4.02 3.11 -9.70
N GLN A 317 -5.18 2.49 -9.94
CA GLN A 317 -5.56 1.28 -9.22
C GLN A 317 -4.68 0.07 -9.56
N ILE A 318 -4.25 -0.07 -10.81
CA ILE A 318 -3.27 -1.12 -11.16
C ILE A 318 -1.94 -0.83 -10.45
N GLY A 319 -1.48 0.42 -10.41
CA GLY A 319 -0.29 0.83 -9.65
C GLY A 319 -0.39 0.46 -8.17
N ASP A 320 -1.51 0.81 -7.52
CA ASP A 320 -1.78 0.51 -6.10
C ASP A 320 -1.80 -0.99 -5.83
N ILE A 321 -2.44 -1.78 -6.70
CA ILE A 321 -2.43 -3.25 -6.58
C ILE A 321 -1.00 -3.79 -6.72
N ASN A 322 -0.20 -3.32 -7.68
CA ASN A 322 1.20 -3.78 -7.80
C ASN A 322 2.02 -3.42 -6.56
N ALA A 323 1.83 -2.22 -5.98
CA ALA A 323 2.51 -1.84 -4.74
C ALA A 323 2.13 -2.78 -3.57
N LYS A 324 0.84 -3.15 -3.44
CA LYS A 324 0.35 -4.11 -2.44
C LYS A 324 0.87 -5.53 -2.65
N LEU A 325 1.09 -5.93 -3.90
CA LEU A 325 1.67 -7.22 -4.26
C LEU A 325 3.21 -7.21 -4.21
N GLU A 326 3.82 -6.21 -3.55
CA GLU A 326 5.27 -6.06 -3.40
C GLU A 326 6.02 -5.99 -4.75
N GLN A 327 5.40 -5.37 -5.75
CA GLN A 327 5.97 -5.11 -7.09
C GLN A 327 6.18 -3.61 -7.32
N PRO A 328 7.07 -2.96 -6.55
CA PRO A 328 7.26 -1.51 -6.60
C PRO A 328 7.72 -0.99 -7.97
N GLU A 329 8.51 -1.76 -8.74
CA GLU A 329 8.88 -1.37 -10.11
C GLU A 329 7.66 -1.27 -11.03
N LYS A 330 6.84 -2.33 -11.08
CA LYS A 330 5.61 -2.33 -11.89
C LYS A 330 4.66 -1.24 -11.41
N ALA A 331 4.56 -1.02 -10.10
CA ALA A 331 3.76 0.08 -9.55
C ALA A 331 4.19 1.44 -10.13
N VAL A 332 5.49 1.75 -10.08
CA VAL A 332 6.06 2.98 -10.66
C VAL A 332 5.78 3.10 -12.16
N GLU A 333 5.89 2.01 -12.91
CA GLU A 333 5.58 2.00 -14.35
C GLU A 333 4.13 2.42 -14.65
N TYR A 334 3.16 1.91 -13.87
CA TYR A 334 1.75 2.28 -14.05
C TYR A 334 1.46 3.71 -13.60
N PHE A 335 2.02 4.15 -12.47
CA PHE A 335 1.82 5.52 -12.00
C PHE A 335 2.40 6.55 -12.97
N LYS A 336 3.56 6.28 -13.58
CA LYS A 336 4.18 7.17 -14.58
C LYS A 336 3.38 7.34 -15.87
N ARG A 337 2.42 6.45 -16.14
CA ARG A 337 1.52 6.58 -17.29
C ARG A 337 0.34 7.52 -17.01
N ILE A 338 0.13 7.95 -15.77
CA ILE A 338 -0.95 8.88 -15.44
C ILE A 338 -0.59 10.26 -16.02
N PRO A 339 -1.50 10.89 -16.80
CA PRO A 339 -1.25 12.21 -17.36
C PRO A 339 -0.98 13.26 -16.28
N ALA A 340 -0.03 14.17 -16.53
CA ALA A 340 0.37 15.20 -15.58
C ALA A 340 -0.79 16.15 -15.20
N ASP A 341 -1.77 16.34 -16.09
CA ASP A 341 -2.99 17.14 -15.87
C ASP A 341 -4.16 16.35 -15.26
N SER A 342 -3.98 15.06 -14.95
CA SER A 342 -4.99 14.25 -14.27
C SER A 342 -5.16 14.68 -12.80
N ALA A 343 -6.39 14.57 -12.28
CA ALA A 343 -6.66 14.71 -10.85
C ALA A 343 -5.95 13.66 -9.98
N TYR A 344 -5.51 12.54 -10.57
CA TYR A 344 -4.71 11.51 -9.90
C TYR A 344 -3.20 11.83 -9.88
N SER A 345 -2.74 12.82 -10.64
CA SER A 345 -1.31 13.12 -10.84
C SER A 345 -0.56 13.34 -9.51
N ARG A 346 -1.12 14.15 -8.60
CA ARG A 346 -0.52 14.44 -7.29
C ARG A 346 -0.34 13.18 -6.43
N ASP A 347 -1.38 12.34 -6.38
CA ASP A 347 -1.32 11.07 -5.64
C ASP A 347 -0.39 10.05 -6.34
N ALA A 348 -0.34 10.04 -7.68
CA ALA A 348 0.55 9.19 -8.44
C ALA A 348 2.02 9.51 -8.17
N GLU A 349 2.40 10.79 -8.17
CA GLU A 349 3.75 11.27 -7.85
C GLU A 349 4.17 10.89 -6.41
N MET A 350 3.25 11.00 -5.46
CA MET A 350 3.46 10.53 -4.09
C MET A 350 3.73 9.01 -4.06
N GLN A 351 2.94 8.22 -4.78
CA GLN A 351 3.12 6.78 -4.84
C GLN A 351 4.38 6.35 -5.59
N ILE A 352 4.78 7.09 -6.64
CA ILE A 352 6.07 6.89 -7.31
C ILE A 352 7.21 7.05 -6.30
N ALA A 353 7.20 8.14 -5.52
CA ALA A 353 8.23 8.38 -4.53
C ALA A 353 8.29 7.30 -3.45
N ILE A 354 7.13 6.87 -2.92
CA ILE A 354 7.06 5.79 -1.92
C ILE A 354 7.64 4.49 -2.46
N ASN A 355 7.27 4.08 -3.68
CA ASN A 355 7.76 2.84 -4.28
C ASN A 355 9.25 2.93 -4.66
N LEU A 356 9.74 4.10 -5.09
CA LEU A 356 11.18 4.33 -5.30
C LEU A 356 11.98 4.24 -3.99
N ALA A 357 11.43 4.72 -2.87
CA ALA A 357 12.08 4.60 -1.56
C ALA A 357 12.15 3.14 -1.07
N ILE A 358 11.09 2.35 -1.32
CA ILE A 358 11.11 0.89 -1.07
C ILE A 358 12.26 0.23 -1.86
N LEU A 359 12.47 0.67 -3.10
CA LEU A 359 13.57 0.24 -3.96
C LEU A 359 14.94 0.83 -3.61
N LYS A 360 15.06 1.56 -2.50
CA LYS A 360 16.29 2.26 -2.07
C LYS A 360 16.81 3.28 -3.08
N ARG A 361 15.95 3.77 -3.98
CA ARG A 361 16.23 4.83 -4.96
C ARG A 361 15.84 6.19 -4.40
N ASN A 362 16.43 6.52 -3.25
CA ASN A 362 15.98 7.63 -2.41
C ASN A 362 16.16 9.01 -3.07
N ASP A 363 17.22 9.21 -3.85
CA ASP A 363 17.44 10.48 -4.58
C ASP A 363 16.33 10.74 -5.62
N GLU A 364 15.89 9.69 -6.33
CA GLU A 364 14.77 9.80 -7.27
C GLU A 364 13.46 10.06 -6.54
N ALA A 365 13.20 9.34 -5.44
CA ALA A 365 12.02 9.55 -4.60
C ALA A 365 11.94 11.00 -4.10
N ILE A 366 13.03 11.54 -3.57
CA ILE A 366 13.11 12.92 -3.08
C ILE A 366 12.94 13.93 -4.24
N THR A 367 13.40 13.62 -5.44
CA THR A 367 13.18 14.46 -6.63
C THR A 367 11.69 14.60 -6.96
N HIS A 368 10.95 13.49 -6.97
CA HIS A 368 9.50 13.49 -7.17
C HIS A 368 8.77 14.28 -6.07
N LEU A 369 9.14 14.08 -4.81
CA LEU A 369 8.53 14.79 -3.66
C LEU A 369 8.84 16.30 -3.68
N ASN A 370 10.04 16.71 -4.08
CA ASN A 370 10.34 18.13 -4.25
C ASN A 370 9.51 18.78 -5.37
N GLY A 371 9.16 18.02 -6.41
CA GLY A 371 8.20 18.47 -7.43
C GLY A 371 6.82 18.78 -6.84
N LEU A 372 6.34 17.94 -5.92
CA LEU A 372 5.09 18.19 -5.19
C LEU A 372 5.17 19.44 -4.31
N LEU A 373 6.28 19.66 -3.59
CA LEU A 373 6.47 20.88 -2.79
C LEU A 373 6.63 22.14 -3.62
N ALA A 374 7.16 22.04 -4.85
CA ALA A 374 7.21 23.18 -5.76
C ALA A 374 5.82 23.63 -6.20
N ALA A 375 4.88 22.69 -6.35
CA ALA A 375 3.47 22.98 -6.67
C ALA A 375 2.66 23.41 -5.45
N ASP A 376 2.92 22.82 -4.28
CA ASP A 376 2.25 23.10 -3.01
C ASP A 376 3.26 23.13 -1.85
N PRO A 377 3.87 24.30 -1.57
CA PRO A 377 4.88 24.44 -0.52
C PRO A 377 4.38 24.18 0.90
N LYS A 378 3.06 24.07 1.09
CA LYS A 378 2.39 23.82 2.37
C LYS A 378 1.95 22.35 2.53
N ASP A 379 2.29 21.46 1.61
CA ASP A 379 1.91 20.06 1.68
C ASP A 379 2.66 19.27 2.77
N ILE A 380 2.09 19.25 3.98
CA ILE A 380 2.65 18.55 5.14
C ILE A 380 2.86 17.05 4.86
N ARG A 381 1.99 16.43 4.04
CA ARG A 381 2.13 15.01 3.66
C ARG A 381 3.44 14.76 2.91
N THR A 382 3.82 15.67 2.03
CA THR A 382 5.05 15.58 1.25
C THR A 382 6.29 15.79 2.12
N TYR A 383 6.26 16.75 3.07
CA TYR A 383 7.36 16.88 4.04
C TYR A 383 7.51 15.63 4.92
N LEU A 384 6.40 15.04 5.35
CA LEU A 384 6.40 13.78 6.12
C LEU A 384 7.08 12.65 5.34
N ALA A 385 6.78 12.51 4.05
CA ALA A 385 7.40 11.53 3.17
C ALA A 385 8.91 11.76 3.00
N ILE A 386 9.35 12.99 2.69
CA ILE A 386 10.77 13.32 2.53
C ILE A 386 11.55 13.05 3.82
N GLY A 387 11.05 13.54 4.96
CA GLY A 387 11.71 13.34 6.24
C GLY A 387 11.74 11.87 6.65
N SER A 388 10.72 11.09 6.28
CA SER A 388 10.70 9.64 6.53
C SER A 388 11.79 8.92 5.75
N ILE A 389 12.00 9.27 4.47
CA ILE A 389 13.09 8.71 3.65
C ILE A 389 14.44 9.01 4.30
N TYR A 390 14.67 10.25 4.73
CA TYR A 390 15.91 10.61 5.43
C TYR A 390 16.07 9.87 6.76
N ALA A 391 15.00 9.70 7.54
CA ALA A 391 15.03 9.01 8.82
C ALA A 391 15.31 7.50 8.65
N GLN A 392 14.76 6.87 7.60
CA GLN A 392 15.05 5.47 7.25
C GLN A 392 16.52 5.27 6.87
N ASP A 393 17.13 6.25 6.22
CA ASP A 393 18.58 6.29 5.94
C ASP A 393 19.43 6.72 7.14
N LYS A 394 18.82 6.84 8.33
CA LYS A 394 19.45 7.33 9.58
C LYS A 394 20.03 8.75 9.47
N ASN A 395 19.64 9.52 8.44
CA ASN A 395 20.00 10.92 8.28
C ASN A 395 19.03 11.83 9.04
N TYR A 396 19.03 11.69 10.37
CA TYR A 396 18.12 12.43 11.25
C TYR A 396 18.31 13.95 11.19
N ALA A 397 19.50 14.43 10.81
CA ALA A 397 19.78 15.85 10.60
C ALA A 397 18.93 16.42 9.44
N LYS A 398 18.95 15.77 8.28
CA LYS A 398 18.11 16.18 7.13
C LYS A 398 16.62 15.96 7.40
N ALA A 399 16.25 14.90 8.13
CA ALA A 399 14.88 14.68 8.55
C ALA A 399 14.37 15.85 9.42
N ALA A 400 15.12 16.22 10.45
CA ALA A 400 14.80 17.36 11.31
C ALA A 400 14.70 18.68 10.53
N GLU A 401 15.64 18.98 9.62
CA GLU A 401 15.58 20.18 8.77
C GLU A 401 14.33 20.19 7.88
N THR A 402 13.96 19.04 7.32
CA THR A 402 12.76 18.90 6.49
C THR A 402 11.51 19.17 7.32
N TYR A 403 11.43 18.61 8.54
CA TYR A 403 10.31 18.82 9.44
C TYR A 403 10.26 20.22 10.04
N ASP A 404 11.40 20.90 10.22
CA ASP A 404 11.45 22.33 10.58
C ASP A 404 10.74 23.19 9.52
N LYS A 405 11.03 22.94 8.23
CA LYS A 405 10.38 23.64 7.11
C LYS A 405 8.86 23.41 7.11
N ALA A 406 8.44 22.16 7.35
CA ALA A 406 7.02 21.81 7.45
C ALA A 406 6.32 22.56 8.59
N VAL A 407 6.89 22.52 9.80
CA VAL A 407 6.32 23.21 10.97
C VAL A 407 6.27 24.72 10.76
N ALA A 408 7.27 25.32 10.11
CA ALA A 408 7.27 26.74 9.76
C ALA A 408 6.16 27.13 8.76
N ALA A 409 5.66 26.19 7.96
CA ALA A 409 4.58 26.42 7.02
C ALA A 409 3.17 26.34 7.66
N ILE A 410 3.08 25.85 8.90
CA ILE A 410 1.82 25.71 9.64
C ILE A 410 1.54 26.99 10.43
N GLU A 411 0.55 27.77 9.99
CA GLU A 411 0.14 29.00 10.67
C GLU A 411 -0.62 28.72 11.97
N LYS A 412 -1.52 27.74 11.94
CA LYS A 412 -2.32 27.32 13.08
C LYS A 412 -2.38 25.79 13.13
N PRO A 413 -1.57 25.15 13.98
CA PRO A 413 -1.58 23.70 14.11
C PRO A 413 -2.95 23.18 14.55
N GLU A 414 -3.44 22.18 13.83
CA GLU A 414 -4.69 21.48 14.12
C GLU A 414 -4.45 20.02 14.50
N ARG A 415 -5.52 19.30 14.86
CA ARG A 415 -5.43 17.90 15.27
C ARG A 415 -4.67 17.03 14.27
N ASN A 416 -4.84 17.26 12.96
CA ASN A 416 -4.19 16.46 11.92
C ASN A 416 -2.67 16.68 11.80
N ASP A 417 -2.15 17.76 12.37
CA ASP A 417 -0.72 18.11 12.30
C ASP A 417 0.11 17.39 13.38
N TRP A 418 -0.50 16.67 14.33
CA TRP A 418 0.21 16.01 15.42
C TRP A 418 1.41 15.17 14.94
N MET A 419 1.27 14.54 13.77
CA MET A 419 2.27 13.62 13.22
C MET A 419 3.55 14.35 12.79
N ILE A 420 3.46 15.59 12.28
CA ILE A 420 4.67 16.33 11.90
C ILE A 420 5.50 16.71 13.13
N PHE A 421 4.84 17.11 14.23
CA PHE A 421 5.52 17.38 15.49
C PHE A 421 6.10 16.09 16.07
N TYR A 422 5.36 14.99 16.05
CA TYR A 422 5.87 13.70 16.52
C TYR A 422 7.14 13.24 15.78
N GLN A 423 7.13 13.26 14.44
CA GLN A 423 8.29 12.84 13.64
C GLN A 423 9.49 13.79 13.78
N ARG A 424 9.22 15.10 13.92
CA ARG A 424 10.24 16.10 14.26
C ARG A 424 10.87 15.83 15.63
N GLY A 425 10.05 15.52 16.63
CA GLY A 425 10.50 15.14 17.96
C GLY A 425 11.41 13.91 17.95
N ILE A 426 11.03 12.86 17.23
CA ILE A 426 11.85 11.65 17.05
C ILE A 426 13.20 12.02 16.41
N SER A 427 13.19 12.84 15.36
CA SER A 427 14.43 13.22 14.67
C SER A 427 15.39 13.97 15.60
N TYR A 428 14.89 14.89 16.43
CA TYR A 428 15.71 15.58 17.43
C TYR A 428 16.19 14.67 18.56
N GLU A 429 15.37 13.72 19.01
CA GLU A 429 15.79 12.72 20.01
C GLU A 429 16.94 11.85 19.47
N ARG A 430 16.83 11.38 18.23
CA ARG A 430 17.89 10.59 17.58
C ARG A 430 19.18 11.38 17.40
N LEU A 431 19.10 12.71 17.28
CA LEU A 431 20.23 13.64 17.30
C LEU A 431 20.72 14.01 18.72
N LYS A 432 20.11 13.44 19.77
CA LYS A 432 20.41 13.70 21.18
C LYS A 432 20.16 15.15 21.61
N GLN A 433 19.21 15.82 20.96
CA GLN A 433 18.76 17.18 21.26
C GLN A 433 17.41 17.14 21.98
N TRP A 434 17.40 16.65 23.23
CA TRP A 434 16.18 16.44 24.01
C TRP A 434 15.41 17.75 24.28
N ASP A 435 16.14 18.85 24.49
CA ASP A 435 15.60 20.20 24.65
C ASP A 435 14.70 20.63 23.49
N LYS A 436 14.99 20.14 22.27
CA LYS A 436 14.16 20.34 21.09
C LYS A 436 13.12 19.25 20.91
N ALA A 437 13.41 18.01 21.31
CA ALA A 437 12.51 16.87 21.11
C ALA A 437 11.25 16.96 21.97
N GLU A 438 11.40 17.21 23.28
CA GLU A 438 10.29 17.17 24.24
C GLU A 438 9.15 18.15 23.90
N PRO A 439 9.40 19.43 23.57
CA PRO A 439 8.31 20.34 23.21
C PRO A 439 7.51 19.88 22.00
N ASN A 440 8.13 19.16 21.05
CA ASN A 440 7.43 18.61 19.90
C ASN A 440 6.49 17.47 20.31
N PHE A 441 6.91 16.57 21.21
CA PHE A 441 6.03 15.52 21.73
C PHE A 441 4.87 16.08 22.55
N THR A 442 5.14 17.08 23.41
CA THR A 442 4.08 17.80 24.13
C THR A 442 3.12 18.46 23.15
N LYS A 443 3.62 19.12 22.10
CA LYS A 443 2.76 19.73 21.09
C LYS A 443 1.90 18.72 20.35
N ALA A 444 2.46 17.56 19.98
CA ALA A 444 1.69 16.48 19.36
C ALA A 444 0.55 15.99 20.27
N LEU A 445 0.78 15.86 21.59
CA LEU A 445 -0.27 15.53 22.56
C LEU A 445 -1.26 16.67 22.82
N GLU A 446 -0.86 17.94 22.72
CA GLU A 446 -1.83 19.05 22.78
C GLU A 446 -2.82 18.98 21.60
N LEU A 447 -2.33 18.63 20.41
CA LEU A 447 -3.14 18.52 19.20
C LEU A 447 -3.98 17.24 19.17
N PHE A 448 -3.41 16.13 19.67
CA PHE A 448 -4.11 14.85 19.76
C PHE A 448 -3.77 14.12 21.09
N PRO A 449 -4.49 14.44 22.18
CA PRO A 449 -4.18 13.96 23.54
C PRO A 449 -4.17 12.44 23.71
N ASP A 450 -5.04 11.75 22.98
CA ASP A 450 -5.24 10.30 23.10
C ASP A 450 -4.40 9.49 22.12
N GLN A 451 -3.38 10.08 21.49
CA GLN A 451 -2.57 9.38 20.49
C GLN A 451 -1.59 8.40 21.16
N PRO A 452 -1.79 7.07 21.08
CA PRO A 452 -1.06 6.10 21.90
C PRO A 452 0.44 6.06 21.61
N GLN A 453 0.81 6.33 20.36
CA GLN A 453 2.22 6.31 19.93
C GLN A 453 3.02 7.44 20.58
N VAL A 454 2.44 8.63 20.68
CA VAL A 454 3.09 9.79 21.29
C VAL A 454 3.13 9.63 22.81
N GLN A 455 2.02 9.16 23.42
CA GLN A 455 1.96 8.84 24.84
C GLN A 455 3.04 7.81 25.23
N ASN A 456 3.13 6.71 24.48
CA ASN A 456 4.13 5.68 24.70
C ASN A 456 5.56 6.23 24.54
N TYR A 457 5.85 6.91 23.43
CA TYR A 457 7.21 7.38 23.14
C TYR A 457 7.69 8.42 24.16
N LEU A 458 6.86 9.42 24.48
CA LEU A 458 7.20 10.45 25.46
C LEU A 458 7.31 9.86 26.87
N GLY A 459 6.34 9.03 27.26
CA GLY A 459 6.32 8.40 28.57
C GLY A 459 7.52 7.48 28.78
N TYR A 460 7.83 6.63 27.79
CA TYR A 460 9.02 5.78 27.82
C TYR A 460 10.29 6.61 27.94
N SER A 461 10.42 7.68 27.12
CA SER A 461 11.62 8.53 27.15
C SER A 461 11.84 9.16 28.52
N TRP A 462 10.78 9.67 29.17
CA TRP A 462 10.84 10.21 30.53
C TRP A 462 11.28 9.16 31.57
N ILE A 463 10.66 7.97 31.54
CA ILE A 463 11.06 6.84 32.39
C ILE A 463 12.54 6.50 32.19
N ASP A 464 12.96 6.42 30.94
CA ASP A 464 14.30 5.94 30.59
C ASP A 464 15.39 6.93 31.01
N MET A 465 15.14 8.23 30.83
CA MET A 465 16.01 9.32 31.33
C MET A 465 15.88 9.58 32.83
N ASN A 466 15.02 8.83 33.53
CA ASN A 466 14.76 8.99 34.95
C ASN A 466 14.20 10.37 35.35
N VAL A 467 13.33 10.94 34.53
CA VAL A 467 12.66 12.22 34.77
C VAL A 467 11.15 12.05 34.68
N LYS A 468 10.38 12.88 35.39
CA LYS A 468 8.89 12.89 35.28
C LYS A 468 8.26 11.49 35.39
N LEU A 469 8.81 10.63 36.24
CA LEU A 469 8.54 9.20 36.27
C LEU A 469 7.05 8.86 36.41
N GLU A 470 6.34 9.52 37.34
CA GLU A 470 4.90 9.31 37.54
C GLU A 470 4.07 9.71 36.30
N GLN A 471 4.43 10.83 35.68
CA GLN A 471 3.77 11.32 34.46
C GLN A 471 4.05 10.39 33.28
N GLY A 472 5.29 9.89 33.16
CA GLY A 472 5.67 8.93 32.14
C GLY A 472 4.90 7.62 32.27
N LEU A 473 4.78 7.08 33.50
CA LEU A 473 3.99 5.89 33.76
C LEU A 473 2.51 6.07 33.42
N ASP A 474 1.91 7.23 33.75
CA ASP A 474 0.51 7.53 33.41
C ASP A 474 0.27 7.56 31.88
N LEU A 475 1.18 8.19 31.12
CA LEU A 475 1.11 8.20 29.66
C LEU A 475 1.21 6.78 29.08
N ILE A 476 2.15 5.97 29.54
CA ILE A 476 2.31 4.60 29.04
C ILE A 476 1.08 3.75 29.40
N LYS A 477 0.49 3.89 30.60
CA LYS A 477 -0.75 3.20 30.97
C LYS A 477 -1.91 3.55 30.04
N LYS A 478 -2.07 4.83 29.67
CA LYS A 478 -3.07 5.27 28.69
C LYS A 478 -2.82 4.66 27.32
N ALA A 479 -1.55 4.61 26.89
CA ALA A 479 -1.18 4.00 25.62
C ALA A 479 -1.54 2.49 25.58
N VAL A 480 -1.22 1.74 26.63
CA VAL A 480 -1.58 0.31 26.76
C VAL A 480 -3.10 0.13 26.80
N ALA A 481 -3.83 0.97 27.53
CA ALA A 481 -5.29 0.89 27.58
C ALA A 481 -5.93 1.10 26.20
N SER A 482 -5.35 1.97 25.37
CA SER A 482 -5.79 2.20 23.99
C SER A 482 -5.37 1.08 23.03
N ARG A 483 -4.18 0.49 23.22
CA ARG A 483 -3.62 -0.56 22.36
C ARG A 483 -3.12 -1.78 23.16
N PRO A 484 -4.02 -2.56 23.78
CA PRO A 484 -3.62 -3.67 24.67
C PRO A 484 -3.01 -4.87 23.94
N GLN A 485 -3.10 -4.91 22.60
CA GLN A 485 -2.55 -5.98 21.75
C GLN A 485 -1.26 -5.54 21.03
N ASP A 486 -0.74 -4.35 21.33
CA ASP A 486 0.51 -3.86 20.77
C ASP A 486 1.67 -4.23 21.71
N GLY A 487 2.40 -5.31 21.35
CA GLY A 487 3.46 -5.87 22.19
C GLY A 487 4.55 -4.87 22.59
N TYR A 488 4.87 -3.89 21.73
CA TYR A 488 5.87 -2.86 22.03
C TYR A 488 5.37 -1.86 23.09
N ILE A 489 4.08 -1.51 23.06
CA ILE A 489 3.50 -0.58 24.04
C ILE A 489 3.33 -1.28 25.40
N VAL A 490 2.96 -2.57 25.38
CA VAL A 490 2.88 -3.40 26.59
C VAL A 490 4.27 -3.60 27.21
N ASP A 491 5.31 -3.82 26.38
CA ASP A 491 6.71 -3.87 26.82
C ASP A 491 7.13 -2.58 27.54
N SER A 492 6.86 -1.41 26.95
CA SER A 492 7.16 -0.12 27.60
C SER A 492 6.57 0.00 29.01
N LEU A 493 5.35 -0.53 29.23
CA LEU A 493 4.73 -0.50 30.56
C LEU A 493 5.46 -1.43 31.53
N GLY A 494 5.82 -2.62 31.07
CA GLY A 494 6.63 -3.56 31.83
C GLY A 494 7.99 -2.99 32.19
N TRP A 495 8.66 -2.37 31.23
CA TRP A 495 9.93 -1.67 31.45
C TRP A 495 9.79 -0.50 32.41
N ALA A 496 8.71 0.28 32.32
CA ALA A 496 8.44 1.35 33.28
C ALA A 496 8.29 0.83 34.71
N TYR A 497 7.57 -0.28 34.91
CA TYR A 497 7.49 -0.93 36.22
C TYR A 497 8.86 -1.44 36.70
N TYR A 498 9.67 -2.01 35.80
CA TYR A 498 11.02 -2.46 36.11
C TYR A 498 11.89 -1.30 36.62
N ARG A 499 11.89 -0.18 35.90
CA ARG A 499 12.65 1.04 36.24
C ARG A 499 12.20 1.70 37.53
N LEU A 500 10.94 1.51 37.91
CA LEU A 500 10.37 1.97 39.19
C LEU A 500 10.59 0.98 40.34
N GLY A 501 11.33 -0.12 40.11
CA GLY A 501 11.58 -1.17 41.10
C GLY A 501 10.38 -2.08 41.38
N ASN A 502 9.29 -1.94 40.63
CA ASN A 502 8.11 -2.78 40.76
C ASN A 502 8.24 -4.03 39.89
N PHE A 503 9.16 -4.92 40.27
CA PHE A 503 9.52 -6.09 39.47
C PHE A 503 8.37 -7.09 39.28
N LYS A 504 7.42 -7.16 40.22
CA LYS A 504 6.26 -8.07 40.11
C LYS A 504 5.33 -7.64 38.97
N ASP A 505 4.99 -6.36 38.91
CA ASP A 505 4.14 -5.84 37.85
C ASP A 505 4.88 -5.79 36.51
N ALA A 506 6.19 -5.53 36.53
CA ALA A 506 7.05 -5.62 35.35
C ALA A 506 6.96 -6.99 34.70
N VAL A 507 7.13 -8.07 35.48
CA VAL A 507 7.03 -9.44 35.00
C VAL A 507 5.66 -9.72 34.34
N ILE A 508 4.56 -9.29 34.95
CA ILE A 508 3.21 -9.53 34.39
C ILE A 508 3.07 -8.90 33.00
N GLN A 509 3.50 -7.65 32.85
CA GLN A 509 3.38 -6.93 31.57
C GLN A 509 4.36 -7.48 30.53
N LEU A 510 5.60 -7.76 30.90
CA LEU A 510 6.61 -8.29 29.98
C LEU A 510 6.28 -9.71 29.52
N GLU A 511 5.70 -10.56 30.37
CA GLU A 511 5.17 -11.87 29.95
C GLU A 511 4.05 -11.71 28.93
N GLN A 512 3.21 -10.68 29.05
CA GLN A 512 2.18 -10.37 28.06
C GLN A 512 2.79 -9.83 26.75
N ALA A 513 3.82 -8.99 26.84
CA ALA A 513 4.52 -8.47 25.67
C ALA A 513 5.18 -9.61 24.86
N VAL A 514 5.87 -10.54 25.53
CA VAL A 514 6.46 -11.73 24.88
C VAL A 514 5.39 -12.64 24.25
N LYS A 515 4.19 -12.78 24.85
CA LYS A 515 3.09 -13.51 24.20
C LYS A 515 2.63 -12.86 22.89
N LEU A 516 2.70 -11.53 22.81
CA LEU A 516 2.31 -10.76 21.62
C LEU A 516 3.43 -10.72 20.56
N ARG A 517 4.69 -10.78 20.99
CA ARG A 517 5.90 -10.68 20.15
C ARG A 517 6.98 -11.68 20.65
N PRO A 518 6.78 -12.99 20.45
CA PRO A 518 7.71 -13.99 20.98
C PRO A 518 9.10 -13.93 20.33
N GLU A 519 9.21 -13.39 19.12
CA GLU A 519 10.44 -13.29 18.34
C GLU A 519 11.30 -12.07 18.66
N ASP A 520 10.78 -11.05 19.36
CA ASP A 520 11.48 -9.78 19.55
C ASP A 520 12.60 -9.90 20.60
N ALA A 521 13.83 -9.60 20.20
CA ALA A 521 14.99 -9.77 21.08
C ALA A 521 14.98 -8.82 22.29
N THR A 522 14.53 -7.57 22.11
CA THR A 522 14.52 -6.54 23.15
C THR A 522 13.48 -6.85 24.23
N ILE A 523 12.27 -7.23 23.81
CA ILE A 523 11.18 -7.60 24.75
C ILE A 523 11.60 -8.81 25.60
N ASN A 524 12.27 -9.80 24.98
CA ASN A 524 12.78 -10.96 25.71
C ASN A 524 13.94 -10.59 26.65
N ASP A 525 14.82 -9.65 26.27
CA ASP A 525 15.88 -9.14 27.14
C ASP A 525 15.30 -8.42 28.37
N HIS A 526 14.31 -7.53 28.17
CA HIS A 526 13.59 -6.86 29.26
C HIS A 526 12.92 -7.85 30.21
N LEU A 527 12.27 -8.90 29.68
CA LEU A 527 11.68 -9.95 30.52
C LEU A 527 12.74 -10.71 31.32
N GLY A 528 13.89 -11.00 30.72
CA GLY A 528 15.03 -11.60 31.40
C GLY A 528 15.51 -10.74 32.58
N ASP A 529 15.62 -9.43 32.38
CA ASP A 529 16.00 -8.48 33.41
C ASP A 529 14.99 -8.46 34.57
N ALA A 530 13.69 -8.39 34.25
CA ALA A 530 12.62 -8.40 35.24
C ALA A 530 12.58 -9.71 36.03
N TYR A 531 12.76 -10.86 35.37
CA TYR A 531 12.87 -12.14 36.04
C TYR A 531 14.06 -12.19 37.00
N TRP A 532 15.21 -11.69 36.57
CA TRP A 532 16.41 -11.70 37.41
C TRP A 532 16.20 -10.87 38.68
N ARG A 533 15.66 -9.66 38.55
CA ARG A 533 15.35 -8.78 39.69
C ARG A 533 14.22 -9.32 40.57
N ALA A 534 13.30 -10.09 40.02
CA ALA A 534 12.27 -10.82 40.76
C ALA A 534 12.80 -12.11 41.44
N GLY A 535 14.08 -12.46 41.26
CA GLY A 535 14.71 -13.66 41.82
C GLY A 535 14.50 -14.95 40.99
N ARG A 536 13.83 -14.86 39.84
CA ARG A 536 13.52 -15.94 38.91
C ARG A 536 14.70 -16.20 37.95
N LYS A 537 15.85 -16.56 38.50
CA LYS A 537 17.13 -16.58 37.77
C LYS A 537 17.18 -17.58 36.61
N LEU A 538 16.50 -18.73 36.74
CA LEU A 538 16.45 -19.75 35.69
C LEU A 538 15.66 -19.24 34.49
N GLU A 539 14.48 -18.66 34.73
CA GLU A 539 13.68 -18.07 33.66
C GLU A 539 14.39 -16.86 33.03
N ALA A 540 15.11 -16.06 33.84
CA ALA A 540 15.92 -14.95 33.32
C ALA A 540 16.98 -15.42 32.31
N THR A 541 17.74 -16.46 32.65
CA THR A 541 18.77 -17.00 31.75
C THR A 541 18.18 -17.62 30.49
N PHE A 542 17.00 -18.25 30.62
CA PHE A 542 16.26 -18.74 29.45
C PHE A 542 15.87 -17.60 28.51
N GLN A 543 15.31 -16.51 29.04
CA GLN A 543 14.86 -15.39 28.20
C GLN A 543 16.02 -14.62 27.57
N TRP A 544 17.13 -14.40 28.28
CA TRP A 544 18.32 -13.81 27.67
C TRP A 544 18.93 -14.69 26.56
N ALA A 545 18.88 -16.03 26.72
CA ALA A 545 19.35 -16.94 25.67
C ALA A 545 18.45 -16.86 24.44
N HIS A 546 17.13 -16.78 24.63
CA HIS A 546 16.17 -16.57 23.56
C HIS A 546 16.38 -15.22 22.87
N ALA A 547 16.56 -14.13 23.64
CA ALA A 547 16.88 -12.80 23.12
C ALA A 547 18.15 -12.81 22.24
N ARG A 548 19.22 -13.48 22.66
CA ARG A 548 20.45 -13.67 21.86
C ARG A 548 20.16 -14.37 20.53
N ASP A 549 19.34 -15.42 20.56
CA ASP A 549 19.05 -16.27 19.40
C ASP A 549 18.04 -15.60 18.43
N SER A 550 17.31 -14.59 18.89
CA SER A 550 16.39 -13.73 18.13
C SER A 550 17.07 -12.64 17.27
N LYS A 551 18.40 -12.69 17.10
CA LYS A 551 19.19 -11.74 16.26
C LYS A 551 19.06 -10.27 16.71
N PRO A 552 19.47 -9.93 17.95
CA PRO A 552 19.49 -8.55 18.42
C PRO A 552 20.50 -7.71 17.64
N GLU A 553 20.39 -6.38 17.76
CA GLU A 553 21.41 -5.46 17.26
C GLU A 553 22.79 -5.78 17.87
N PRO A 554 23.90 -5.56 17.14
CA PRO A 554 25.24 -5.93 17.61
C PRO A 554 25.62 -5.34 18.98
N GLU A 555 25.15 -4.13 19.29
CA GLU A 555 25.41 -3.46 20.56
C GLU A 555 24.67 -4.10 21.74
N ASP A 556 23.45 -4.62 21.50
CA ASP A 556 22.64 -5.27 22.52
C ASP A 556 23.04 -6.73 22.71
N LEU A 557 23.49 -7.41 21.65
CA LEU A 557 24.06 -8.75 21.74
C LEU A 557 25.19 -8.82 22.79
N VAL A 558 26.10 -7.85 22.77
CA VAL A 558 27.23 -7.78 23.72
C VAL A 558 26.72 -7.66 25.16
N LYS A 559 25.67 -6.87 25.40
CA LYS A 559 25.07 -6.71 26.74
C LYS A 559 24.38 -8.01 27.19
N ILE A 560 23.61 -8.64 26.31
CA ILE A 560 22.90 -9.89 26.59
C ILE A 560 23.88 -11.01 26.93
N GLU A 561 24.98 -11.15 26.18
CA GLU A 561 26.04 -12.13 26.47
C GLU A 561 26.71 -11.89 27.82
N ALA A 562 26.91 -10.62 28.20
CA ALA A 562 27.44 -10.27 29.51
C ALA A 562 26.47 -10.66 30.64
N LYS A 563 25.16 -10.44 30.47
CA LYS A 563 24.12 -10.84 31.42
C LYS A 563 24.04 -12.37 31.56
N LEU A 564 24.14 -13.11 30.45
CA LEU A 564 24.19 -14.58 30.46
C LEU A 564 25.39 -15.13 31.25
N LYS A 565 26.55 -14.46 31.15
CA LYS A 565 27.78 -14.90 31.83
C LYS A 565 27.80 -14.54 33.31
N ASN A 566 27.37 -13.33 33.65
CA ASN A 566 27.63 -12.74 34.97
C ASN A 566 26.36 -12.46 35.78
N GLY A 567 25.18 -12.59 35.18
CA GLY A 567 23.94 -12.06 35.72
C GLY A 567 23.87 -10.53 35.64
N LEU A 568 22.77 -9.94 36.14
CA LEU A 568 22.73 -8.50 36.34
C LEU A 568 23.48 -8.13 37.62
N PRO A 569 24.31 -7.07 37.61
CA PRO A 569 24.96 -6.57 38.80
C PRO A 569 23.94 -6.15 39.85
N ASP A 570 24.29 -6.31 41.13
CA ASP A 570 23.50 -5.82 42.25
C ASP A 570 23.52 -4.28 42.23
N GLU A 571 22.40 -3.67 41.88
CA GLU A 571 22.24 -2.22 42.00
C GLU A 571 21.97 -1.87 43.45
N LYS A 572 22.90 -1.15 44.09
CA LYS A 572 22.57 -0.35 45.26
C LYS A 572 21.72 0.81 44.76
N ASP A 573 20.41 0.61 44.78
CA ASP A 573 19.35 1.54 44.35
C ASP A 573 19.04 1.49 42.84
N PRO A 574 18.01 0.73 42.41
CA PRO A 574 17.48 0.80 41.06
C PRO A 574 16.77 2.16 40.87
N GLY A 575 17.53 3.20 40.57
CA GLY A 575 17.03 4.38 39.87
C GLY A 575 16.36 5.51 40.66
N VAL A 576 16.35 5.56 42.00
CA VAL A 576 15.94 6.81 42.69
C VAL A 576 17.14 7.73 42.93
N ALA A 577 17.78 8.21 41.85
CA ALA A 577 18.71 9.31 41.94
C ALA A 577 17.94 10.63 42.19
N LYS A 578 18.22 11.28 43.32
CA LYS A 578 17.67 12.59 43.69
C LYS A 578 17.86 13.61 42.56
N ASN A 579 16.79 14.30 42.19
CA ASN A 579 16.77 15.45 41.28
C ASN A 579 17.98 16.38 41.51
N GLY A 580 18.87 16.50 40.52
CA GLY A 580 19.93 17.51 40.54
C GLY A 580 21.19 17.09 39.79
N GLY A 581 21.25 17.33 38.49
CA GLY A 581 22.43 17.16 37.64
C GLY A 581 22.04 17.28 36.17
N GLU A 582 22.95 17.76 35.31
CA GLU A 582 22.75 18.10 33.88
C GLU A 582 21.76 17.21 33.11
N ALA A 583 21.06 17.84 32.15
CA ALA A 583 20.08 17.18 31.29
C ALA A 583 20.61 15.83 30.77
N PRO A 584 19.96 14.69 31.09
CA PRO A 584 20.43 13.38 30.67
C PRO A 584 20.52 13.32 29.14
N LYS A 585 21.60 12.74 28.60
CA LYS A 585 21.65 12.37 27.19
C LYS A 585 20.66 11.23 26.97
N ALA A 586 19.72 11.41 26.04
CA ALA A 586 18.69 10.42 25.73
C ALA A 586 19.34 9.09 25.25
N PRO A 587 19.11 7.94 25.91
CA PRO A 587 19.38 6.62 25.34
C PRO A 587 18.50 6.33 24.10
N PRO A 588 18.78 5.28 23.29
CA PRO A 588 17.91 4.94 22.17
C PRO A 588 16.52 4.50 22.68
N ALA A 589 15.50 5.31 22.39
CA ALA A 589 14.10 4.96 22.59
C ALA A 589 13.73 3.71 21.75
N PRO A 590 12.62 3.00 22.09
CA PRO A 590 12.10 1.90 21.27
C PRO A 590 12.10 2.31 19.80
N GLU A 591 12.42 1.36 18.91
CA GLU A 591 12.39 1.64 17.48
C GLU A 591 11.08 2.35 17.17
N PRO A 592 11.12 3.56 16.57
CA PRO A 592 9.89 4.20 16.17
C PRO A 592 9.20 3.19 15.28
N MET A 593 7.97 2.81 15.64
CA MET A 593 7.14 1.98 14.77
C MET A 593 7.32 2.53 13.36
N PRO A 594 7.55 1.67 12.34
CA PRO A 594 7.66 2.13 10.97
C PRO A 594 6.50 3.10 10.74
N PRO A 595 6.77 4.30 10.21
CA PRO A 595 5.76 5.33 10.08
C PRO A 595 4.53 4.66 9.51
N ALA A 596 3.37 4.87 10.15
CA ALA A 596 2.12 4.42 9.55
C ALA A 596 2.19 4.86 8.08
N PRO A 597 2.03 3.93 7.11
CA PRO A 597 2.22 4.24 5.71
C PRO A 597 1.49 5.55 5.44
N VAL A 598 2.20 6.56 4.93
CA VAL A 598 1.69 7.91 4.67
C VAL A 598 0.25 7.75 4.19
N PRO A 599 -0.80 8.12 4.97
CA PRO A 599 -2.10 7.48 4.96
C PRO A 599 -2.45 6.95 3.57
N GLY A 600 -2.02 5.71 3.32
CA GLY A 600 -2.31 5.02 2.09
C GLY A 600 -3.68 4.45 2.34
N ASN A 601 -4.69 5.04 1.66
CA ASN A 601 -6.10 4.63 1.64
C ASN A 601 -6.34 3.36 2.47
N LYS A 602 -6.58 3.53 3.78
CA LYS A 602 -7.40 2.55 4.47
C LYS A 602 -8.77 2.77 3.88
N GLY A 603 -9.08 1.94 2.88
CA GLY A 603 -10.31 2.02 2.09
C GLY A 603 -11.56 1.78 2.91
#